data_AF-A0A946FMV3-F1
#
_entry.id   AF-A0A946FMV3-F1
#
_cell.length_a   1.000
_cell.length_b   1.000
_cell.length_c   1.000
_cell.angle_alpha   90.00
_cell.angle_beta   90.00
_cell.angle_gamma   90.00
#
_symmetry.space_group_name_H-M   'P 1'
#
loop_
_entity.id
_entity.type
_entity.pdbx_description
1 polymer ?
#
loop_
_entity_poly.entity_id
_entity_poly.type
_entity_poly.pdbx_seq_one_letter_code
_entity_poly.pdbx_strand_id
1 'polypeptide(L)'
;MATLDASEGIIFGGVAQYDYTGTSVSISGDINGDGLADIAIGAPRADSQFSAYNSGSAFVVFGLDPTGALVKGNAGVDDVTGGSLTDKIFGAGGDDILRGGGGDDVLNGGDGDDMGLGHDGADKIFGKDGDDILRGFAGDDRISGGDGADLLMQDDGEDTVFGGAGDDRIVVTTANLSAGDRIDGGGGSDRLELSGGGIADLTALAVFQSVETIQLDDLGTVPTGGAGGEVITGGSAADTLSGGGGDDVLQGGLGLDTLAGGLGDDSYLLTAVGDENDLISENASEGIDTVTTLFDFDLPDNLENLILGNTAGPNEGNGNAANNVITGSSFNDLIRGRDGDDELIGGDGVDTLLGQNGGDVLTGGDGNDKLNGGAGIDTMIGGDGNDLYTVDNSSDVVTELAGEGTLDRVNVLADFVNPLEIEFLVGKFAAVGLTLTGNDQVNRITGANKINSPDAISGEGGNDRLVGLVGDDVINGGAGNDRIFGNSGADVIDGGLGNDVVTGQQGADQFIIGLAEGRDTITDFNTAEDQVNLIAHGFADFAAVLAATTDINGTATIALGGANLVRLQGVVEADLAEDDFILI
;
A
#
# COMPACT_ATOMS: atom_id res chain seq x y z
N MET A 1 -82.61 19.64 13.21
CA MET A 1 -81.38 18.91 13.58
C MET A 1 -80.88 18.29 12.30
N ALA A 2 -79.64 18.58 11.94
CA ALA A 2 -79.01 18.07 10.72
C ALA A 2 -79.01 16.53 10.75
N THR A 3 -79.32 15.91 9.62
CA THR A 3 -79.11 14.47 9.41
C THR A 3 -77.63 14.27 9.18
N LEU A 4 -76.93 13.61 10.12
CA LEU A 4 -75.57 13.12 9.88
C LEU A 4 -75.65 12.10 8.74
N ASP A 5 -74.81 12.24 7.73
CA ASP A 5 -74.59 11.17 6.75
C ASP A 5 -73.51 10.19 7.23
N ALA A 6 -73.26 9.13 6.44
CA ALA A 6 -72.33 8.07 6.82
C ALA A 6 -70.86 8.53 6.92
N SER A 7 -70.52 9.72 6.39
CA SER A 7 -69.19 10.32 6.51
C SER A 7 -69.05 11.25 7.73
N GLU A 8 -70.16 11.64 8.36
CA GLU A 8 -70.18 12.58 9.48
C GLU A 8 -70.46 11.90 10.85
N GLY A 9 -70.95 10.66 10.84
CA GLY A 9 -71.17 9.92 12.09
C GLY A 9 -72.10 8.71 12.01
N ILE A 10 -72.36 8.10 13.17
CA ILE A 10 -73.22 6.92 13.35
C ILE A 10 -74.32 7.22 14.37
N ILE A 11 -75.54 6.73 14.10
CA ILE A 11 -76.70 6.90 15.00
C ILE A 11 -77.08 5.56 15.63
N PHE A 12 -77.13 5.52 16.97
CA PHE A 12 -77.66 4.40 17.74
C PHE A 12 -79.03 4.74 18.32
N GLY A 13 -80.04 3.93 18.00
CA GLY A 13 -81.40 4.08 18.53
C GLY A 13 -81.65 3.25 19.79
N GLY A 14 -82.44 3.79 20.72
CA GLY A 14 -83.06 2.98 21.77
C GLY A 14 -84.04 1.97 21.18
N VAL A 15 -83.98 0.73 21.65
CA VAL A 15 -84.66 -0.43 21.02
C VAL A 15 -86.03 -0.73 21.63
N ALA A 16 -86.31 -0.20 22.82
CA ALA A 16 -87.58 -0.35 23.53
C ALA A 16 -88.08 0.97 24.14
N GLN A 17 -89.38 0.98 24.47
CA GLN A 17 -90.05 2.13 25.07
C GLN A 17 -89.43 2.42 26.44
N TYR A 18 -89.07 3.69 26.69
CA TYR A 18 -88.42 4.16 27.91
C TYR A 18 -86.98 3.66 28.16
N ASP A 19 -86.26 3.21 27.13
CA ASP A 19 -84.85 2.85 27.26
C ASP A 19 -83.97 4.06 27.67
N TYR A 20 -84.38 5.29 27.32
CA TYR A 20 -83.63 6.52 27.55
C TYR A 20 -82.17 6.44 27.07
N THR A 21 -81.93 5.77 25.95
CA THR A 21 -80.58 5.61 25.38
C THR A 21 -79.93 6.97 25.16
N GLY A 22 -78.66 7.08 25.57
CA GLY A 22 -77.85 8.29 25.49
C GLY A 22 -78.21 9.32 26.56
N THR A 23 -77.54 9.28 27.72
CA THR A 23 -77.74 10.26 28.82
C THR A 23 -76.51 11.14 29.10
N SER A 24 -75.38 10.85 28.44
CA SER A 24 -74.10 11.54 28.64
C SER A 24 -73.51 12.00 27.31
N VAL A 25 -72.67 13.04 27.36
CA VAL A 25 -71.66 13.30 26.35
C VAL A 25 -70.39 12.58 26.82
N SER A 26 -69.85 11.70 25.98
CA SER A 26 -68.62 10.97 26.28
C SER A 26 -67.66 11.04 25.10
N ILE A 27 -66.37 11.14 25.41
CA ILE A 27 -65.31 10.87 24.43
C ILE A 27 -65.43 9.39 24.06
N SER A 28 -65.48 9.11 22.76
CA SER A 28 -65.74 7.76 22.23
C SER A 28 -64.48 7.06 21.71
N GLY A 29 -63.33 7.76 21.75
CA GLY A 29 -62.14 7.33 21.02
C GLY A 29 -62.31 7.59 19.53
N ASP A 30 -61.43 7.04 18.72
CA ASP A 30 -61.48 7.08 17.26
C ASP A 30 -62.23 5.83 16.76
N ILE A 31 -63.51 5.97 16.41
CA ILE A 31 -64.39 4.87 16.03
C ILE A 31 -64.29 4.56 14.53
N ASN A 32 -64.01 5.55 13.70
CA ASN A 32 -63.88 5.37 12.24
C ASN A 32 -62.44 5.07 11.78
N GLY A 33 -61.45 5.18 12.67
CA GLY A 33 -60.05 4.89 12.39
C GLY A 33 -59.29 6.05 11.74
N ASP A 34 -59.83 7.27 11.73
CA ASP A 34 -59.18 8.43 11.12
C ASP A 34 -58.12 9.09 12.03
N GLY A 35 -58.04 8.67 13.29
CA GLY A 35 -57.13 9.16 14.31
C GLY A 35 -57.60 10.39 15.08
N LEU A 36 -58.80 10.88 14.80
CA LEU A 36 -59.42 11.97 15.54
C LEU A 36 -60.35 11.39 16.61
N ALA A 37 -60.39 12.06 17.77
CA ALA A 37 -61.28 11.62 18.84
C ALA A 37 -62.73 11.98 18.49
N ASP A 38 -63.57 10.96 18.41
CA ASP A 38 -65.00 11.09 18.20
C ASP A 38 -65.73 11.39 19.51
N ILE A 39 -66.92 11.96 19.36
CA ILE A 39 -67.79 12.28 20.49
C ILE A 39 -69.10 11.54 20.35
N ALA A 40 -69.45 10.74 21.36
CA ALA A 40 -70.80 10.25 21.55
C ALA A 40 -71.64 11.29 22.30
N ILE A 41 -72.74 11.72 21.69
CA ILE A 41 -73.72 12.65 22.24
C ILE A 41 -75.02 11.91 22.49
N GLY A 42 -75.41 11.81 23.76
CA GLY A 42 -76.72 11.28 24.15
C GLY A 42 -77.85 12.29 23.97
N ALA A 43 -78.97 11.83 23.39
CA ALA A 43 -80.22 12.57 23.29
C ALA A 43 -81.36 11.74 23.90
N PRO A 44 -81.51 11.77 25.24
CA PRO A 44 -82.48 10.92 25.91
C PRO A 44 -83.88 11.42 25.54
N ARG A 45 -84.78 10.48 25.19
CA ARG A 45 -86.16 10.75 24.71
C ARG A 45 -86.28 11.32 23.29
N ALA A 46 -85.20 11.31 22.52
CA ALA A 46 -85.30 11.56 21.08
C ALA A 46 -85.97 10.35 20.39
N ASP A 47 -87.22 10.52 19.95
CA ASP A 47 -88.03 9.44 19.34
C ASP A 47 -88.00 9.50 17.81
N SER A 48 -87.15 10.35 17.22
CA SER A 48 -87.31 10.83 15.83
C SER A 48 -86.91 9.86 14.73
N GLN A 49 -86.33 8.69 15.05
CA GLN A 49 -85.89 7.72 14.03
C GLN A 49 -86.31 6.26 14.24
N PHE A 50 -86.76 5.84 15.44
CA PHE A 50 -86.96 4.41 15.75
C PHE A 50 -88.34 4.04 16.32
N SER A 51 -89.35 4.91 16.17
CA SER A 51 -90.79 4.65 16.41
C SER A 51 -91.22 4.33 17.85
N ALA A 52 -90.30 4.11 18.80
CA ALA A 52 -90.59 3.83 20.20
C ALA A 52 -90.64 5.13 21.03
N TYR A 53 -91.65 5.26 21.90
CA TYR A 53 -91.87 6.45 22.73
C TYR A 53 -90.85 6.54 23.88
N ASN A 54 -90.21 7.70 24.04
CA ASN A 54 -89.11 7.96 24.98
C ASN A 54 -87.94 6.96 24.90
N SER A 55 -87.66 6.36 23.74
CA SER A 55 -86.57 5.38 23.62
C SER A 55 -85.19 6.03 23.69
N GLY A 56 -85.05 7.26 23.18
CA GLY A 56 -83.78 7.99 23.13
C GLY A 56 -82.86 7.55 21.98
N SER A 57 -81.85 8.38 21.71
CA SER A 57 -80.81 8.11 20.70
C SER A 57 -79.43 8.54 21.20
N ALA A 58 -78.38 7.91 20.70
CA ALA A 58 -77.01 8.39 20.81
C ALA A 58 -76.41 8.62 19.43
N PHE A 59 -75.66 9.71 19.26
CA PHE A 59 -74.97 10.07 18.03
C PHE A 59 -73.48 9.97 18.27
N VAL A 60 -72.76 9.15 17.52
CA VAL A 60 -71.31 9.28 17.39
C VAL A 60 -71.08 10.27 16.27
N VAL A 61 -70.51 11.43 16.59
CA VAL A 61 -70.08 12.42 15.60
C VAL A 61 -68.60 12.17 15.37
N PHE A 62 -68.23 11.91 14.12
CA PHE A 62 -66.83 11.72 13.78
C PHE A 62 -66.05 13.02 13.98
N GLY A 63 -64.83 12.90 14.48
CA GLY A 63 -63.89 14.02 14.53
C GLY A 63 -63.73 14.61 13.14
N LEU A 64 -63.84 15.92 13.02
CA LEU A 64 -63.53 16.61 11.77
C LEU A 64 -62.21 17.32 11.98
N ASP A 65 -61.30 17.17 11.02
CA ASP A 65 -60.16 18.06 10.89
C ASP A 65 -60.64 19.33 10.15
N PRO A 66 -60.89 20.46 10.85
CA PRO A 66 -61.33 21.67 10.20
C PRO A 66 -60.24 22.33 9.34
N THR A 67 -59.00 21.83 9.43
CA THR A 67 -57.83 22.31 8.68
C THR A 67 -57.50 21.44 7.46
N GLY A 68 -57.95 20.18 7.43
CA GLY A 68 -57.60 19.22 6.37
C GLY A 68 -56.14 18.76 6.42
N ALA A 69 -55.48 18.98 7.56
CA ALA A 69 -54.05 18.86 7.80
C ALA A 69 -53.59 17.45 8.20
N LEU A 70 -54.48 16.46 8.27
CA LEU A 70 -54.13 15.06 8.52
C LEU A 70 -54.65 14.19 7.39
N VAL A 71 -53.73 13.61 6.62
CA VAL A 71 -54.03 12.68 5.53
C VAL A 71 -53.39 11.33 5.83
N LYS A 72 -54.17 10.26 5.73
CA LYS A 72 -53.70 8.89 6.00
C LYS A 72 -54.08 7.95 4.85
N GLY A 73 -53.08 7.23 4.37
CA GLY A 73 -53.20 6.06 3.52
C GLY A 73 -53.64 4.82 4.29
N ASN A 74 -53.68 3.71 3.56
CA ASN A 74 -54.01 2.38 4.01
C ASN A 74 -52.80 1.46 3.81
N ALA A 75 -52.96 0.15 4.00
CA ALA A 75 -51.84 -0.80 3.89
C ALA A 75 -51.54 -1.23 2.44
N GLY A 76 -51.81 -0.39 1.45
CA GLY A 76 -51.38 -0.62 0.07
C GLY A 76 -51.19 0.69 -0.68
N VAL A 77 -50.47 0.64 -1.79
CA VAL A 77 -50.04 1.78 -2.63
C VAL A 77 -51.05 2.93 -2.72
N ASP A 78 -50.67 4.06 -2.14
CA ASP A 78 -51.41 5.30 -2.10
C ASP A 78 -50.64 6.45 -2.80
N ASP A 79 -51.39 7.39 -3.39
CA ASP A 79 -50.84 8.63 -3.98
C ASP A 79 -51.55 9.80 -3.30
N VAL A 80 -50.82 10.43 -2.38
CA VAL A 80 -51.36 11.38 -1.42
C VAL A 80 -50.67 12.72 -1.59
N THR A 81 -51.47 13.78 -1.64
CA THR A 81 -50.99 15.15 -1.79
C THR A 81 -51.67 16.06 -0.77
N GLY A 82 -50.85 16.78 -0.01
CA GLY A 82 -51.23 17.86 0.87
C GLY A 82 -51.63 19.13 0.13
N GLY A 83 -51.96 20.14 0.90
CA GLY A 83 -52.42 21.44 0.45
C GLY A 83 -51.31 22.48 0.41
N SER A 84 -51.59 23.63 1.03
CA SER A 84 -50.69 24.80 1.08
C SER A 84 -50.51 25.29 2.52
N LEU A 85 -50.87 24.43 3.46
CA LEU A 85 -50.76 24.62 4.89
C LEU A 85 -49.97 23.42 5.42
N THR A 86 -49.45 23.53 6.65
CA THR A 86 -48.85 22.39 7.36
C THR A 86 -49.80 21.19 7.40
N ASP A 87 -49.34 20.10 6.80
CA ASP A 87 -50.00 18.82 6.68
C ASP A 87 -49.20 17.71 7.40
N LYS A 88 -49.91 16.65 7.78
CA LYS A 88 -49.36 15.40 8.29
C LYS A 88 -49.86 14.28 7.42
N ILE A 89 -48.95 13.67 6.67
CA ILE A 89 -49.25 12.65 5.68
C ILE A 89 -48.62 11.34 6.14
N PHE A 90 -49.42 10.29 6.22
CA PHE A 90 -48.98 8.94 6.59
C PHE A 90 -49.37 7.95 5.48
N GLY A 91 -48.41 7.27 4.86
CA GLY A 91 -48.66 6.22 3.86
C GLY A 91 -49.20 4.93 4.49
N ALA A 92 -48.52 4.50 5.55
CA ALA A 92 -48.75 3.29 6.36
C ALA A 92 -48.07 2.04 5.80
N GLY A 93 -48.53 1.44 4.71
CA GLY A 93 -47.74 0.38 4.11
C GLY A 93 -48.08 0.12 2.65
N GLY A 94 -47.16 -0.52 1.93
CA GLY A 94 -47.12 -0.49 0.47
C GLY A 94 -46.32 0.71 -0.04
N ASP A 95 -45.91 0.63 -1.31
CA ASP A 95 -45.04 1.63 -1.93
C ASP A 95 -45.83 2.92 -2.27
N ASP A 96 -45.73 3.94 -1.44
CA ASP A 96 -46.58 5.13 -1.44
C ASP A 96 -45.90 6.35 -2.08
N ILE A 97 -46.71 7.29 -2.57
CA ILE A 97 -46.26 8.61 -3.04
C ILE A 97 -46.85 9.68 -2.15
N LEU A 98 -46.01 10.38 -1.40
CA LEU A 98 -46.42 11.42 -0.46
C LEU A 98 -45.89 12.79 -0.91
N ARG A 99 -46.78 13.78 -1.03
CA ARG A 99 -46.42 15.16 -1.40
C ARG A 99 -46.94 16.14 -0.38
N GLY A 100 -46.08 16.91 0.27
CA GLY A 100 -46.45 17.92 1.28
C GLY A 100 -47.17 19.11 0.65
N GLY A 101 -46.50 19.76 -0.30
CA GLY A 101 -47.07 20.84 -1.09
C GLY A 101 -46.56 22.19 -0.64
N GLY A 102 -47.21 22.85 0.31
CA GLY A 102 -46.69 24.09 0.86
C GLY A 102 -46.98 24.22 2.34
N GLY A 103 -46.09 24.85 3.10
CA GLY A 103 -46.15 24.88 4.55
C GLY A 103 -45.24 23.81 5.16
N ASP A 104 -45.02 23.87 6.47
CA ASP A 104 -44.09 22.96 7.15
C ASP A 104 -44.79 21.61 7.41
N ASP A 105 -44.47 20.60 6.62
CA ASP A 105 -45.20 19.34 6.56
C ASP A 105 -44.50 18.20 7.32
N VAL A 106 -45.24 17.14 7.63
CA VAL A 106 -44.70 15.88 8.17
C VAL A 106 -45.16 14.73 7.30
N LEU A 107 -44.25 14.12 6.56
CA LEU A 107 -44.46 12.98 5.68
C LEU A 107 -43.86 11.73 6.33
N ASN A 108 -44.63 10.65 6.36
CA ASN A 108 -44.19 9.36 6.90
C ASN A 108 -44.66 8.24 5.96
N GLY A 109 -43.72 7.62 5.25
CA GLY A 109 -43.94 6.52 4.31
C GLY A 109 -44.57 5.31 5.01
N GLY A 110 -43.78 4.62 5.82
CA GLY A 110 -44.22 3.44 6.56
C GLY A 110 -43.51 2.19 6.05
N ASP A 111 -44.23 1.09 5.92
CA ASP A 111 -43.62 -0.14 5.40
C ASP A 111 -43.72 -0.16 3.85
N GLY A 112 -42.63 -0.10 3.10
CA GLY A 112 -42.66 -0.14 1.63
C GLY A 112 -41.59 0.75 1.00
N ASP A 113 -41.43 0.66 -0.31
CA ASP A 113 -40.49 1.53 -1.04
C ASP A 113 -41.21 2.85 -1.39
N ASP A 114 -41.08 3.87 -0.55
CA ASP A 114 -41.89 5.09 -0.59
C ASP A 114 -41.19 6.26 -1.31
N MET A 115 -41.99 7.18 -1.86
CA MET A 115 -41.51 8.45 -2.40
C MET A 115 -42.07 9.63 -1.59
N GLY A 116 -41.21 10.29 -0.82
CA GLY A 116 -41.58 11.45 0.00
C GLY A 116 -41.06 12.78 -0.56
N LEU A 117 -41.96 13.72 -0.85
CA LEU A 117 -41.65 15.01 -1.47
C LEU A 117 -42.21 16.19 -0.64
N GLY A 118 -41.34 16.96 0.01
CA GLY A 118 -41.70 18.09 0.87
C GLY A 118 -42.35 19.24 0.12
N HIS A 119 -41.59 19.81 -0.84
CA HIS A 119 -41.90 21.00 -1.62
C HIS A 119 -41.56 22.32 -0.92
N ASP A 120 -42.51 23.23 -0.67
CA ASP A 120 -42.20 24.53 -0.06
C ASP A 120 -42.44 24.45 1.47
N GLY A 121 -41.43 24.55 2.32
CA GLY A 121 -41.63 24.49 3.77
C GLY A 121 -40.43 23.95 4.52
N ALA A 122 -40.45 24.03 5.85
CA ALA A 122 -39.49 23.30 6.68
C ALA A 122 -40.08 21.94 7.04
N ASP A 123 -39.81 20.94 6.21
CA ASP A 123 -40.52 19.67 6.21
C ASP A 123 -39.83 18.60 7.05
N LYS A 124 -40.60 17.60 7.47
CA LYS A 124 -40.07 16.39 8.12
C LYS A 124 -40.49 15.17 7.31
N ILE A 125 -39.54 14.52 6.68
CA ILE A 125 -39.78 13.40 5.79
C ILE A 125 -39.14 12.15 6.40
N PHE A 126 -39.93 11.11 6.59
CA PHE A 126 -39.49 9.82 7.11
C PHE A 126 -39.90 8.72 6.12
N GLY A 127 -38.93 7.95 5.62
CA GLY A 127 -39.17 6.79 4.77
C GLY A 127 -39.72 5.61 5.56
N LYS A 128 -38.94 5.14 6.54
CA LYS A 128 -39.18 4.01 7.46
C LYS A 128 -38.61 2.70 6.95
N ASP A 129 -39.42 1.69 6.63
CA ASP A 129 -38.90 0.37 6.27
C ASP A 129 -39.03 0.23 4.74
N GLY A 130 -37.95 0.07 3.99
CA GLY A 130 -37.99 -0.06 2.53
C GLY A 130 -36.93 0.79 1.85
N ASP A 131 -36.76 0.64 0.52
CA ASP A 131 -35.79 1.42 -0.24
C ASP A 131 -36.48 2.72 -0.74
N ASP A 132 -36.29 3.82 0.00
CA ASP A 132 -37.08 5.05 -0.16
C ASP A 132 -36.44 6.10 -1.07
N ILE A 133 -37.25 6.99 -1.65
CA ILE A 133 -36.80 8.18 -2.42
C ILE A 133 -37.35 9.44 -1.77
N LEU A 134 -36.48 10.18 -1.08
CA LEU A 134 -36.89 11.34 -0.27
C LEU A 134 -36.25 12.64 -0.76
N ARG A 135 -37.05 13.71 -0.83
CA ARG A 135 -36.60 15.03 -1.28
C ARG A 135 -37.35 16.18 -0.60
N GLY A 136 -36.60 17.09 0.01
CA GLY A 136 -37.13 18.26 0.72
C GLY A 136 -37.62 19.40 -0.19
N PHE A 137 -36.82 19.77 -1.19
CA PHE A 137 -36.96 20.98 -2.02
C PHE A 137 -36.59 22.31 -1.32
N ALA A 138 -37.54 23.12 -0.87
CA ALA A 138 -37.25 24.49 -0.45
C ALA A 138 -37.60 24.72 1.01
N GLY A 139 -36.60 24.98 1.84
CA GLY A 139 -36.74 25.26 3.27
C GLY A 139 -35.78 24.41 4.09
N ASP A 140 -35.80 24.59 5.42
CA ASP A 140 -34.90 23.87 6.32
C ASP A 140 -35.49 22.51 6.68
N ASP A 141 -35.14 21.49 5.91
CA ASP A 141 -35.79 20.19 5.92
C ASP A 141 -35.10 19.19 6.86
N ARG A 142 -35.88 18.23 7.37
CA ARG A 142 -35.36 17.06 8.07
C ARG A 142 -35.79 15.79 7.36
N ILE A 143 -34.82 15.12 6.74
CA ILE A 143 -35.02 13.89 5.98
C ILE A 143 -34.40 12.71 6.76
N SER A 144 -35.12 11.59 6.81
CA SER A 144 -34.65 10.34 7.39
C SER A 144 -35.10 9.20 6.50
N GLY A 145 -34.17 8.43 5.93
CA GLY A 145 -34.44 7.24 5.15
C GLY A 145 -35.10 6.16 6.01
N GLY A 146 -34.32 5.46 6.81
CA GLY A 146 -34.84 4.47 7.75
C GLY A 146 -34.08 3.15 7.63
N ASP A 147 -34.78 2.03 7.56
CA ASP A 147 -34.18 0.73 7.24
C ASP A 147 -34.35 0.48 5.73
N GLY A 148 -33.28 0.33 4.97
CA GLY A 148 -33.33 0.13 3.51
C GLY A 148 -32.16 0.79 2.80
N ALA A 149 -32.09 0.66 1.48
CA ALA A 149 -31.12 1.38 0.65
C ALA A 149 -31.78 2.63 0.05
N ASP A 150 -31.61 3.76 0.71
CA ASP A 150 -32.39 4.98 0.44
C ASP A 150 -31.70 5.94 -0.54
N LEU A 151 -32.50 6.68 -1.31
CA LEU A 151 -32.07 7.80 -2.14
C LEU A 151 -32.55 9.12 -1.54
N LEU A 152 -31.62 9.87 -0.94
CA LEU A 152 -31.92 11.11 -0.25
C LEU A 152 -31.38 12.30 -1.02
N MET A 153 -32.23 13.27 -1.33
CA MET A 153 -31.86 14.46 -2.10
C MET A 153 -31.96 15.72 -1.24
N GLN A 154 -30.84 16.42 -1.09
CA GLN A 154 -30.76 17.72 -0.42
C GLN A 154 -30.95 18.84 -1.44
N ASP A 155 -31.64 19.91 -1.04
CA ASP A 155 -31.98 21.05 -1.89
C ASP A 155 -31.80 22.39 -1.12
N ASP A 156 -32.56 23.43 -1.41
CA ASP A 156 -32.32 24.78 -0.86
C ASP A 156 -32.69 24.84 0.64
N GLY A 157 -31.74 25.02 1.54
CA GLY A 157 -32.06 25.11 2.98
C GLY A 157 -30.86 24.92 3.91
N GLU A 158 -31.10 25.05 5.22
CA GLU A 158 -30.25 24.43 6.25
C GLU A 158 -30.83 23.06 6.64
N ASP A 159 -30.40 22.00 5.95
CA ASP A 159 -31.05 20.69 6.01
C ASP A 159 -30.40 19.71 6.98
N THR A 160 -31.17 18.75 7.47
CA THR A 160 -30.66 17.61 8.22
C THR A 160 -31.10 16.30 7.59
N VAL A 161 -30.17 15.56 7.01
CA VAL A 161 -30.37 14.27 6.34
C VAL A 161 -29.75 13.14 7.16
N PHE A 162 -30.53 12.08 7.42
CA PHE A 162 -30.05 10.82 7.98
C PHE A 162 -30.40 9.69 7.03
N GLY A 163 -29.41 8.90 6.60
CA GLY A 163 -29.61 7.66 5.83
C GLY A 163 -30.40 6.66 6.66
N GLY A 164 -29.73 6.01 7.60
CA GLY A 164 -30.38 5.13 8.56
C GLY A 164 -29.63 3.81 8.67
N ALA A 165 -30.26 2.70 8.33
CA ALA A 165 -29.66 1.39 8.26
C ALA A 165 -29.79 0.83 6.84
N GLY A 166 -28.69 0.41 6.23
CA GLY A 166 -28.63 -0.02 4.83
C GLY A 166 -27.65 0.85 4.05
N ASP A 167 -27.49 0.58 2.75
CA ASP A 167 -26.48 1.23 1.92
C ASP A 167 -27.13 2.43 1.19
N ASP A 168 -26.96 3.63 1.74
CA ASP A 168 -27.70 4.81 1.31
C ASP A 168 -26.97 5.64 0.25
N ARG A 169 -27.72 6.30 -0.64
CA ARG A 169 -27.20 7.27 -1.61
C ARG A 169 -27.76 8.65 -1.33
N ILE A 170 -26.88 9.57 -0.96
CA ILE A 170 -27.21 10.96 -0.64
C ILE A 170 -26.70 11.85 -1.77
N VAL A 171 -27.61 12.54 -2.45
CA VAL A 171 -27.30 13.43 -3.57
C VAL A 171 -27.45 14.87 -3.12
N VAL A 172 -26.39 15.64 -3.29
CA VAL A 172 -26.35 17.04 -2.86
C VAL A 172 -25.87 17.89 -4.03
N THR A 173 -26.64 18.93 -4.36
CA THR A 173 -26.15 19.95 -5.29
C THR A 173 -25.39 21.02 -4.52
N THR A 174 -24.14 21.28 -4.88
CA THR A 174 -23.23 22.17 -4.15
C THR A 174 -23.68 23.63 -4.11
N ALA A 175 -24.52 24.05 -5.06
CA ALA A 175 -25.16 25.37 -5.04
C ALA A 175 -26.09 25.56 -3.83
N ASN A 176 -26.53 24.45 -3.24
CA ASN A 176 -27.55 24.39 -2.20
C ASN A 176 -26.97 23.99 -0.83
N LEU A 177 -25.67 23.69 -0.76
CA LEU A 177 -24.96 23.44 0.49
C LEU A 177 -24.77 24.74 1.28
N SER A 178 -25.20 24.70 2.54
CA SER A 178 -25.18 25.78 3.52
C SER A 178 -24.40 25.39 4.77
N ALA A 179 -24.04 26.37 5.61
CA ALA A 179 -23.32 26.11 6.86
C ALA A 179 -24.16 25.45 7.97
N GLY A 180 -25.47 25.39 7.78
CA GLY A 180 -26.38 24.73 8.72
C GLY A 180 -26.56 23.24 8.47
N ASP A 181 -26.18 22.76 7.28
CA ASP A 181 -26.48 21.42 6.82
C ASP A 181 -25.83 20.34 7.70
N ARG A 182 -26.48 19.17 7.74
CA ARG A 182 -26.01 17.98 8.44
C ARG A 182 -26.45 16.75 7.67
N ILE A 183 -25.50 15.88 7.35
CA ILE A 183 -25.69 14.66 6.59
C ILE A 183 -25.01 13.53 7.36
N ASP A 184 -25.75 12.48 7.65
CA ASP A 184 -25.26 11.30 8.36
C ASP A 184 -25.76 10.07 7.62
N GLY A 185 -24.87 9.24 7.06
CA GLY A 185 -25.28 8.02 6.34
C GLY A 185 -25.89 6.99 7.29
N GLY A 186 -25.50 6.99 8.56
CA GLY A 186 -25.99 6.04 9.54
C GLY A 186 -25.18 4.75 9.54
N GLY A 187 -25.79 3.64 9.13
CA GLY A 187 -25.20 2.32 9.25
C GLY A 187 -25.36 1.50 7.98
N GLY A 188 -24.28 1.29 7.27
CA GLY A 188 -24.19 0.48 6.06
C GLY A 188 -22.94 0.89 5.32
N SER A 189 -22.96 0.82 3.99
CA SER A 189 -21.97 1.44 3.12
C SER A 189 -22.61 2.59 2.36
N ASP A 190 -22.43 3.80 2.87
CA ASP A 190 -23.16 4.99 2.42
C ASP A 190 -22.34 5.82 1.44
N ARG A 191 -23.04 6.38 0.45
CA ARG A 191 -22.45 7.14 -0.66
C ARG A 191 -23.01 8.55 -0.73
N LEU A 192 -22.11 9.53 -0.64
CA LEU A 192 -22.40 10.93 -0.91
C LEU A 192 -21.99 11.32 -2.34
N GLU A 193 -22.92 11.87 -3.10
CA GLU A 193 -22.71 12.36 -4.47
C GLU A 193 -22.89 13.88 -4.51
N LEU A 194 -21.78 14.58 -4.77
CA LEU A 194 -21.74 16.04 -4.82
C LEU A 194 -21.75 16.50 -6.29
N SER A 195 -22.78 17.26 -6.67
CA SER A 195 -22.97 17.74 -8.04
C SER A 195 -23.08 19.27 -8.12
N GLY A 196 -22.57 19.88 -9.20
CA GLY A 196 -22.58 21.34 -9.39
C GLY A 196 -21.30 22.03 -8.91
N GLY A 197 -20.97 23.18 -9.49
CA GLY A 197 -19.71 23.87 -9.24
C GLY A 197 -19.78 25.01 -8.24
N GLY A 198 -18.67 25.24 -7.53
CA GLY A 198 -18.49 26.43 -6.71
C GLY A 198 -18.27 26.20 -5.21
N ILE A 199 -17.72 25.05 -4.80
CA ILE A 199 -17.36 24.85 -3.39
C ILE A 199 -16.10 25.67 -3.11
N ALA A 200 -16.27 26.77 -2.37
CA ALA A 200 -15.20 27.40 -1.62
C ALA A 200 -15.27 26.85 -0.19
N ASP A 201 -14.46 25.82 0.08
CA ASP A 201 -14.03 25.42 1.41
C ASP A 201 -15.10 24.74 2.32
N LEU A 202 -15.18 23.39 2.23
CA LEU A 202 -15.94 22.55 3.17
C LEU A 202 -15.26 22.39 4.55
N THR A 203 -14.06 22.93 4.78
CA THR A 203 -13.37 22.77 6.08
C THR A 203 -14.09 23.48 7.24
N ALA A 204 -15.05 24.36 6.94
CA ALA A 204 -15.93 24.99 7.92
C ALA A 204 -17.21 24.18 8.22
N LEU A 205 -17.45 23.10 7.48
CA LEU A 205 -18.70 22.37 7.39
C LEU A 205 -18.51 20.97 7.99
N ALA A 206 -18.74 20.83 9.30
CA ALA A 206 -18.82 19.54 9.99
C ALA A 206 -20.12 18.79 9.60
N VAL A 207 -20.30 18.55 8.30
CA VAL A 207 -21.57 18.19 7.69
C VAL A 207 -21.73 16.68 7.56
N PHE A 208 -20.67 15.91 7.27
CA PHE A 208 -20.80 14.47 6.97
C PHE A 208 -20.38 13.59 8.15
N GLN A 209 -21.18 12.56 8.44
CA GLN A 209 -20.88 11.49 9.40
C GLN A 209 -21.28 10.15 8.78
N SER A 210 -20.54 9.08 9.10
CA SER A 210 -20.84 7.73 8.62
C SER A 210 -21.09 7.69 7.10
N VAL A 211 -20.14 8.19 6.32
CA VAL A 211 -20.17 8.13 4.86
C VAL A 211 -18.88 7.46 4.42
N GLU A 212 -18.95 6.32 3.75
CA GLU A 212 -17.76 5.56 3.34
C GLU A 212 -17.29 5.94 1.93
N THR A 213 -18.16 6.49 1.06
CA THR A 213 -17.80 6.89 -0.31
C THR A 213 -18.26 8.30 -0.63
N ILE A 214 -17.35 9.13 -1.13
CA ILE A 214 -17.64 10.48 -1.63
C ILE A 214 -17.28 10.54 -3.14
N GLN A 215 -18.25 10.87 -3.98
CA GLN A 215 -18.04 11.06 -5.42
C GLN A 215 -18.39 12.48 -5.88
N LEU A 216 -17.56 13.02 -6.78
CA LEU A 216 -17.71 14.33 -7.37
C LEU A 216 -18.09 14.26 -8.86
N ASP A 217 -19.17 14.93 -9.26
CA ASP A 217 -19.74 14.83 -10.62
C ASP A 217 -19.48 16.06 -11.51
N ASP A 218 -18.26 16.60 -11.47
CA ASP A 218 -17.72 17.68 -12.33
C ASP A 218 -18.09 19.13 -11.94
N LEU A 219 -17.20 19.79 -11.18
CA LEU A 219 -16.78 21.20 -11.31
C LEU A 219 -15.88 21.60 -10.12
N GLY A 220 -14.63 21.12 -10.10
CA GLY A 220 -13.52 21.59 -9.24
C GLY A 220 -13.93 21.81 -7.79
N THR A 221 -13.97 20.73 -7.02
CA THR A 221 -14.52 20.72 -5.66
C THR A 221 -13.43 20.46 -4.62
N VAL A 222 -13.71 20.87 -3.37
CA VAL A 222 -12.81 20.66 -2.23
C VAL A 222 -13.48 19.79 -1.17
N PRO A 223 -13.81 18.50 -1.43
CA PRO A 223 -14.33 17.64 -0.38
C PRO A 223 -13.26 17.44 0.70
N THR A 224 -13.68 17.54 1.95
CA THR A 224 -12.93 17.03 3.11
C THR A 224 -13.73 15.87 3.65
N GLY A 225 -13.12 14.70 3.75
CA GLY A 225 -13.69 13.55 4.44
C GLY A 225 -13.82 13.81 5.95
N GLY A 226 -14.32 12.79 6.63
CA GLY A 226 -14.67 12.80 8.02
C GLY A 226 -13.51 12.40 8.93
N ALA A 227 -13.82 11.51 9.87
CA ALA A 227 -12.87 10.94 10.82
C ALA A 227 -12.77 9.40 10.68
N GLY A 228 -13.40 8.85 9.63
CA GLY A 228 -13.39 7.44 9.27
C GLY A 228 -12.48 7.21 8.06
N GLY A 229 -12.36 5.98 7.59
CA GLY A 229 -11.64 5.69 6.35
C GLY A 229 -12.58 5.75 5.15
N GLU A 230 -12.42 6.76 4.31
CA GLU A 230 -13.30 7.08 3.20
C GLU A 230 -12.64 6.85 1.84
N VAL A 231 -13.46 6.44 0.85
CA VAL A 231 -13.05 6.40 -0.56
C VAL A 231 -13.53 7.68 -1.23
N ILE A 232 -12.61 8.55 -1.61
CA ILE A 232 -12.88 9.83 -2.25
C ILE A 232 -12.42 9.78 -3.69
N THR A 233 -13.37 9.89 -4.64
CA THR A 233 -13.07 9.90 -6.08
C THR A 233 -13.54 11.21 -6.71
N GLY A 234 -12.59 11.91 -7.34
CA GLY A 234 -12.85 13.11 -8.12
C GLY A 234 -13.40 12.84 -9.52
N GLY A 235 -13.65 13.93 -10.24
CA GLY A 235 -14.36 13.92 -11.52
C GLY A 235 -13.41 14.10 -12.71
N SER A 236 -13.87 14.87 -13.71
CA SER A 236 -13.08 15.26 -14.88
C SER A 236 -12.49 16.69 -14.80
N ALA A 237 -12.66 17.34 -13.65
CA ALA A 237 -12.19 18.69 -13.38
C ALA A 237 -10.92 18.67 -12.53
N ALA A 238 -10.26 19.82 -12.37
CA ALA A 238 -9.19 19.96 -11.38
C ALA A 238 -9.80 20.04 -9.98
N ASP A 239 -9.65 18.98 -9.20
CA ASP A 239 -10.22 18.80 -7.87
C ASP A 239 -9.16 18.96 -6.75
N THR A 240 -9.61 19.28 -5.53
CA THR A 240 -8.75 19.30 -4.33
C THR A 240 -9.35 18.37 -3.31
N LEU A 241 -8.87 17.13 -3.23
CA LEU A 241 -9.41 16.11 -2.35
C LEU A 241 -8.67 16.13 -1.01
N SER A 242 -9.42 16.11 0.10
CA SER A 242 -8.86 15.90 1.42
C SER A 242 -9.57 14.75 2.15
N GLY A 243 -8.82 13.80 2.70
CA GLY A 243 -9.37 12.66 3.46
C GLY A 243 -9.83 13.04 4.87
N GLY A 244 -9.05 13.88 5.55
CA GLY A 244 -9.38 14.35 6.89
C GLY A 244 -8.65 13.52 7.93
N GLY A 245 -9.29 12.52 8.52
CA GLY A 245 -8.56 11.51 9.25
C GLY A 245 -9.28 10.17 9.28
N GLY A 246 -8.55 9.11 9.63
CA GLY A 246 -8.90 7.75 9.23
C GLY A 246 -7.99 7.31 8.08
N ASP A 247 -8.10 6.05 7.66
CA ASP A 247 -7.27 5.49 6.59
C ASP A 247 -8.05 5.61 5.27
N ASP A 248 -7.79 6.66 4.50
CA ASP A 248 -8.55 7.09 3.32
C ASP A 248 -7.97 6.57 2.00
N VAL A 249 -8.80 6.47 0.97
CA VAL A 249 -8.38 6.17 -0.42
C VAL A 249 -8.78 7.32 -1.34
N LEU A 250 -7.80 8.02 -1.90
CA LEU A 250 -8.00 9.19 -2.74
C LEU A 250 -7.66 8.90 -4.21
N GLN A 251 -8.58 9.24 -5.12
CA GLN A 251 -8.35 9.19 -6.57
C GLN A 251 -8.86 10.48 -7.23
N GLY A 252 -7.96 11.27 -7.83
CA GLY A 252 -8.29 12.57 -8.44
C GLY A 252 -9.24 12.48 -9.64
N GLY A 253 -9.06 11.48 -10.49
CA GLY A 253 -9.86 11.34 -11.72
C GLY A 253 -9.11 11.93 -12.92
N LEU A 254 -9.83 12.55 -13.86
CA LEU A 254 -9.14 13.31 -14.92
C LEU A 254 -9.02 14.75 -14.45
N GLY A 255 -7.84 15.35 -14.50
CA GLY A 255 -7.72 16.69 -13.97
C GLY A 255 -6.29 17.12 -13.80
N LEU A 256 -6.12 18.21 -13.07
CA LEU A 256 -4.86 18.53 -12.40
C LEU A 256 -5.24 18.65 -10.94
N ASP A 257 -5.12 17.54 -10.23
CA ASP A 257 -5.75 17.39 -8.94
C ASP A 257 -4.75 17.67 -7.81
N THR A 258 -5.27 17.99 -6.63
CA THR A 258 -4.48 18.09 -5.40
C THR A 258 -5.06 17.14 -4.37
N LEU A 259 -4.26 16.21 -3.85
CA LEU A 259 -4.71 15.15 -2.94
C LEU A 259 -3.98 15.30 -1.59
N ALA A 260 -4.73 15.23 -0.49
CA ALA A 260 -4.19 15.25 0.87
C ALA A 260 -5.01 14.32 1.79
N GLY A 261 -4.48 13.14 2.12
CA GLY A 261 -5.11 12.14 2.97
C GLY A 261 -5.41 12.71 4.37
N GLY A 262 -4.38 13.16 5.08
CA GLY A 262 -4.55 13.72 6.42
C GLY A 262 -4.16 12.70 7.47
N LEU A 263 -4.86 12.67 8.61
CA LEU A 263 -4.45 11.82 9.74
C LEU A 263 -4.86 10.35 9.56
N GLY A 264 -3.93 9.44 9.33
CA GLY A 264 -4.18 8.00 9.22
C GLY A 264 -3.25 7.40 8.16
N ASP A 265 -3.35 6.10 7.90
CA ASP A 265 -2.52 5.47 6.87
C ASP A 265 -3.28 5.50 5.53
N ASP A 266 -3.04 6.53 4.73
CA ASP A 266 -3.82 6.86 3.54
C ASP A 266 -3.26 6.23 2.25
N SER A 267 -4.09 6.13 1.22
CA SER A 267 -3.75 5.57 -0.08
C SER A 267 -4.12 6.49 -1.24
N TYR A 268 -3.12 6.94 -2.00
CA TYR A 268 -3.30 7.75 -3.21
C TYR A 268 -3.21 6.88 -4.46
N LEU A 269 -4.28 6.86 -5.25
CA LEU A 269 -4.37 6.04 -6.47
C LEU A 269 -4.23 6.90 -7.74
N LEU A 270 -3.01 6.92 -8.29
CA LEU A 270 -2.67 7.65 -9.52
C LEU A 270 -2.62 6.69 -10.72
N THR A 271 -3.79 6.21 -11.14
CA THR A 271 -3.91 5.12 -12.13
C THR A 271 -4.72 5.46 -13.38
N ALA A 272 -5.22 6.69 -13.48
CA ALA A 272 -5.84 7.21 -14.69
C ALA A 272 -4.82 7.99 -15.55
N VAL A 273 -5.24 8.32 -16.77
CA VAL A 273 -4.41 9.09 -17.71
C VAL A 273 -4.54 10.57 -17.36
N GLY A 274 -3.41 11.22 -17.06
CA GLY A 274 -3.38 12.62 -16.64
C GLY A 274 -2.85 12.80 -15.23
N ASP A 275 -3.03 11.78 -14.37
CA ASP A 275 -2.66 11.75 -12.96
C ASP A 275 -1.16 11.98 -12.74
N GLU A 276 -0.32 11.84 -13.78
CA GLU A 276 1.11 12.16 -13.70
C GLU A 276 1.42 13.63 -13.43
N ASN A 277 0.39 14.49 -13.45
CA ASN A 277 0.49 15.90 -13.15
C ASN A 277 -0.24 16.29 -11.86
N ASP A 278 -0.78 15.33 -11.12
CA ASP A 278 -1.45 15.58 -9.84
C ASP A 278 -0.43 15.93 -8.75
N LEU A 279 -0.88 16.68 -7.74
CA LEU A 279 -0.09 17.09 -6.61
C LEU A 279 -0.56 16.35 -5.35
N ILE A 280 0.31 15.54 -4.77
CA ILE A 280 0.08 14.96 -3.43
C ILE A 280 0.73 15.87 -2.38
N SER A 281 0.01 16.11 -1.27
CA SER A 281 0.47 16.93 -0.15
C SER A 281 0.27 16.20 1.17
N GLU A 282 1.37 15.89 1.83
CA GLU A 282 1.44 15.16 3.11
C GLU A 282 2.12 16.05 4.17
N ASN A 283 1.55 16.20 5.38
CA ASN A 283 2.30 16.83 6.47
C ASN A 283 3.01 15.78 7.32
N ALA A 284 4.04 16.22 8.04
CA ALA A 284 4.79 15.34 8.92
C ALA A 284 3.92 14.77 10.06
N SER A 285 4.07 13.47 10.33
CA SER A 285 3.40 12.75 11.42
C SER A 285 1.88 12.61 11.27
N GLU A 286 1.38 12.56 10.03
CA GLU A 286 -0.03 12.31 9.75
C GLU A 286 -0.33 10.83 9.49
N GLY A 287 0.63 10.03 9.02
CA GLY A 287 0.37 8.63 8.69
C GLY A 287 1.62 7.83 8.32
N ILE A 288 1.41 6.60 7.87
CA ILE A 288 2.27 5.90 6.92
C ILE A 288 1.49 5.73 5.62
N ASP A 289 1.82 6.54 4.63
CA ASP A 289 0.96 6.73 3.47
C ASP A 289 1.51 6.04 2.23
N THR A 290 0.61 5.63 1.33
CA THR A 290 0.95 4.82 0.15
C THR A 290 0.51 5.48 -1.15
N VAL A 291 1.45 5.63 -2.08
CA VAL A 291 1.15 6.03 -3.46
C VAL A 291 1.19 4.81 -4.37
N THR A 292 0.11 4.55 -5.11
CA THR A 292 0.10 3.58 -6.21
C THR A 292 0.01 4.32 -7.54
N THR A 293 0.96 4.07 -8.44
CA THR A 293 1.08 4.78 -9.72
C THR A 293 1.33 3.85 -10.90
N LEU A 294 0.99 4.29 -12.11
CA LEU A 294 1.31 3.60 -13.38
C LEU A 294 2.48 4.24 -14.16
N PHE A 295 3.15 5.24 -13.57
CA PHE A 295 4.20 6.02 -14.22
C PHE A 295 5.36 6.35 -13.29
N ASP A 296 6.42 6.97 -13.84
CA ASP A 296 7.61 7.33 -13.11
C ASP A 296 7.25 8.32 -12.00
N PHE A 297 7.71 8.06 -10.78
CA PHE A 297 7.26 8.83 -9.64
C PHE A 297 8.38 9.13 -8.66
N ASP A 298 8.42 10.38 -8.23
CA ASP A 298 9.22 10.86 -7.12
C ASP A 298 8.29 11.06 -5.92
N LEU A 299 8.44 10.27 -4.86
CA LEU A 299 7.70 10.49 -3.62
C LEU A 299 8.00 11.91 -3.09
N PRO A 300 6.97 12.75 -2.87
CA PRO A 300 7.10 13.98 -2.11
C PRO A 300 7.55 13.73 -0.67
N ASP A 301 7.98 14.79 0.03
CA ASP A 301 8.35 14.71 1.45
C ASP A 301 7.18 14.14 2.29
N ASN A 302 7.53 13.38 3.34
CA ASN A 302 6.61 12.76 4.31
C ASN A 302 5.74 11.59 3.80
N LEU A 303 5.89 11.15 2.55
CA LEU A 303 5.29 9.89 2.11
C LEU A 303 6.26 8.72 2.30
N GLU A 304 5.77 7.58 2.75
CA GLU A 304 6.61 6.41 3.08
C GLU A 304 6.57 5.35 1.98
N ASN A 305 5.42 5.03 1.40
CA ASN A 305 5.30 3.87 0.52
C ASN A 305 5.00 4.23 -0.94
N LEU A 306 5.65 3.54 -1.87
CA LEU A 306 5.40 3.65 -3.31
C LEU A 306 5.20 2.27 -3.93
N ILE A 307 4.16 2.12 -4.75
CA ILE A 307 3.88 0.92 -5.54
C ILE A 307 3.82 1.30 -7.01
N LEU A 308 4.71 0.72 -7.82
CA LEU A 308 4.71 0.83 -9.27
C LEU A 308 3.77 -0.23 -9.86
N GLY A 309 2.50 0.13 -10.06
CA GLY A 309 1.46 -0.76 -10.59
C GLY A 309 1.43 -0.87 -12.13
N ASN A 310 2.47 -0.38 -12.82
CA ASN A 310 2.47 -0.21 -14.26
C ASN A 310 2.26 -1.56 -15.02
N THR A 311 1.69 -1.48 -16.23
CA THR A 311 1.47 -2.66 -17.09
C THR A 311 2.21 -2.57 -18.44
N ALA A 312 2.85 -1.42 -18.71
CA ALA A 312 3.62 -1.17 -19.94
C ALA A 312 4.53 0.07 -19.80
N GLY A 313 5.33 0.16 -18.74
CA GLY A 313 6.21 1.30 -18.45
C GLY A 313 5.48 2.63 -18.20
N PRO A 314 6.18 3.65 -17.69
CA PRO A 314 7.60 3.68 -17.30
C PRO A 314 7.84 3.16 -15.85
N ASN A 315 9.12 3.01 -15.47
CA ASN A 315 9.63 2.01 -14.52
C ASN A 315 10.55 2.62 -13.43
N GLU A 316 10.48 3.94 -13.20
CA GLU A 316 11.33 4.65 -12.24
C GLU A 316 10.55 5.04 -10.98
N GLY A 317 10.95 4.50 -9.82
CA GLY A 317 10.40 4.84 -8.51
C GLY A 317 11.48 5.43 -7.61
N ASN A 318 11.28 6.67 -7.15
CA ASN A 318 12.24 7.34 -6.29
C ASN A 318 11.59 7.69 -4.94
N GLY A 319 12.25 7.32 -3.84
CA GLY A 319 11.93 7.71 -2.48
C GLY A 319 12.30 9.16 -2.16
N ASN A 320 12.33 9.49 -0.88
CA ASN A 320 12.59 10.83 -0.35
C ASN A 320 13.67 10.79 0.75
N ALA A 321 13.47 11.47 1.88
CA ALA A 321 14.43 11.47 2.99
C ALA A 321 13.95 10.69 4.22
N ALA A 322 12.77 10.08 4.13
CA ALA A 322 12.19 9.19 5.12
C ALA A 322 12.55 7.74 4.78
N ASN A 323 12.24 6.83 5.70
CA ASN A 323 12.40 5.40 5.46
C ASN A 323 11.27 4.92 4.55
N ASN A 324 11.57 4.66 3.29
CA ASN A 324 10.59 4.31 2.29
C ASN A 324 10.45 2.80 2.06
N VAL A 325 9.24 2.33 1.76
CA VAL A 325 9.01 1.00 1.18
C VAL A 325 8.58 1.17 -0.27
N ILE A 326 9.44 0.76 -1.21
CA ILE A 326 9.18 0.91 -2.64
C ILE A 326 9.10 -0.46 -3.30
N THR A 327 7.91 -0.76 -3.83
CA THR A 327 7.65 -2.01 -4.56
C THR A 327 7.56 -1.73 -6.06
N GLY A 328 8.43 -2.38 -6.82
CA GLY A 328 8.44 -2.41 -8.26
C GLY A 328 7.31 -3.23 -8.87
N SER A 329 7.41 -3.41 -10.17
CA SER A 329 6.45 -4.02 -11.06
C SER A 329 6.94 -5.40 -11.53
N SER A 330 6.33 -5.94 -12.59
CA SER A 330 6.84 -7.15 -13.26
C SER A 330 7.77 -6.82 -14.44
N PHE A 331 8.36 -5.63 -14.45
CA PHE A 331 9.22 -5.13 -15.51
C PHE A 331 10.52 -4.59 -14.95
N ASN A 332 11.49 -4.34 -15.83
CA ASN A 332 12.79 -3.80 -15.47
C ASN A 332 12.72 -2.42 -14.81
N ASP A 333 12.81 -2.37 -13.49
CA ASP A 333 12.61 -1.17 -12.70
C ASP A 333 13.92 -0.50 -12.28
N LEU A 334 13.86 0.82 -12.11
CA LEU A 334 14.92 1.64 -11.54
C LEU A 334 14.39 2.26 -10.26
N ILE A 335 14.76 1.67 -9.14
CA ILE A 335 14.28 2.08 -7.82
C ILE A 335 15.40 2.74 -7.04
N ARG A 336 15.09 3.89 -6.44
CA ARG A 336 16.03 4.65 -5.62
C ARG A 336 15.45 4.98 -4.26
N GLY A 337 16.08 4.54 -3.19
CA GLY A 337 15.71 4.88 -1.81
C GLY A 337 15.95 6.37 -1.50
N ARG A 338 17.20 6.81 -1.69
CA ARG A 338 17.75 8.15 -1.42
C ARG A 338 18.29 8.27 0.01
N ASP A 339 17.69 9.08 0.88
CA ASP A 339 18.13 9.18 2.27
C ASP A 339 17.09 8.43 3.12
N GLY A 340 17.52 7.66 4.12
CA GLY A 340 16.59 6.89 4.96
C GLY A 340 17.00 5.43 5.00
N ASP A 341 16.50 4.67 5.97
CA ASP A 341 16.69 3.21 5.97
C ASP A 341 15.54 2.60 5.14
N ASP A 342 15.78 2.34 3.85
CA ASP A 342 14.76 2.02 2.86
C ASP A 342 14.60 0.50 2.62
N GLU A 343 13.38 0.06 2.25
CA GLU A 343 13.10 -1.28 1.74
C GLU A 343 12.71 -1.19 0.25
N LEU A 344 13.57 -1.73 -0.62
CA LEU A 344 13.39 -1.70 -2.08
C LEU A 344 13.13 -3.12 -2.60
N ILE A 345 12.04 -3.30 -3.32
CA ILE A 345 11.62 -4.60 -3.88
C ILE A 345 11.51 -4.44 -5.40
N GLY A 346 12.33 -5.13 -6.18
CA GLY A 346 12.35 -5.08 -7.65
C GLY A 346 11.12 -5.76 -8.27
N GLY A 347 10.95 -7.06 -7.98
CA GLY A 347 9.83 -7.86 -8.48
C GLY A 347 10.28 -8.83 -9.56
N ASP A 348 9.54 -8.93 -10.66
CA ASP A 348 10.04 -9.66 -11.83
C ASP A 348 10.71 -8.64 -12.76
N GLY A 349 11.80 -8.98 -13.44
CA GLY A 349 12.41 -8.04 -14.36
C GLY A 349 13.90 -8.19 -14.52
N VAL A 350 14.56 -7.07 -14.75
CA VAL A 350 16.02 -6.91 -14.68
C VAL A 350 16.17 -5.53 -14.08
N ASP A 351 16.23 -5.52 -12.76
CA ASP A 351 16.00 -4.34 -11.97
C ASP A 351 17.32 -3.69 -11.56
N THR A 352 17.23 -2.42 -11.19
CA THR A 352 18.34 -1.66 -10.64
C THR A 352 17.86 -0.97 -9.38
N LEU A 353 18.28 -1.52 -8.23
CA LEU A 353 17.94 -1.05 -6.90
C LEU A 353 19.12 -0.28 -6.32
N LEU A 354 18.88 0.98 -5.94
CA LEU A 354 19.89 1.89 -5.40
C LEU A 354 19.41 2.43 -4.04
N GLY A 355 19.92 1.89 -2.94
CA GLY A 355 19.60 2.36 -1.58
C GLY A 355 19.99 3.82 -1.37
N GLN A 356 21.27 4.12 -1.63
CA GLN A 356 21.98 5.39 -1.46
C GLN A 356 22.47 5.67 -0.04
N ASN A 357 21.75 6.40 0.81
CA ASN A 357 22.20 6.76 2.15
C ASN A 357 21.25 6.18 3.20
N GLY A 358 21.79 5.43 4.16
CA GLY A 358 21.00 4.77 5.20
C GLY A 358 21.30 3.28 5.22
N GLY A 359 20.70 2.53 6.13
CA GLY A 359 20.83 1.07 6.17
C GLY A 359 19.68 0.41 5.44
N ASP A 360 19.91 0.04 4.19
CA ASP A 360 18.85 -0.33 3.25
C ASP A 360 18.68 -1.85 3.13
N VAL A 361 17.47 -2.28 2.78
CA VAL A 361 17.14 -3.66 2.40
C VAL A 361 16.71 -3.68 0.94
N LEU A 362 17.48 -4.36 0.09
CA LEU A 362 17.23 -4.48 -1.35
C LEU A 362 16.92 -5.93 -1.69
N THR A 363 15.77 -6.18 -2.32
CA THR A 363 15.35 -7.49 -2.84
C THR A 363 15.12 -7.40 -4.35
N GLY A 364 15.95 -8.07 -5.16
CA GLY A 364 15.85 -8.09 -6.62
C GLY A 364 14.57 -8.79 -7.08
N GLY A 365 14.47 -10.09 -6.83
CA GLY A 365 13.35 -10.93 -7.22
C GLY A 365 13.71 -11.86 -8.38
N ASP A 366 12.85 -11.98 -9.38
CA ASP A 366 13.12 -12.78 -10.57
C ASP A 366 13.81 -11.88 -11.61
N GLY A 367 15.07 -12.10 -11.96
CA GLY A 367 15.79 -11.16 -12.81
C GLY A 367 17.28 -11.33 -12.83
N ASN A 368 18.01 -10.63 -13.70
CA ASN A 368 19.47 -10.47 -13.48
C ASN A 368 19.70 -9.05 -12.97
N ASP A 369 19.54 -8.88 -11.68
CA ASP A 369 19.32 -7.58 -11.06
C ASP A 369 20.64 -6.91 -10.67
N LYS A 370 20.55 -5.61 -10.42
CA LYS A 370 21.66 -4.82 -9.90
C LYS A 370 21.27 -4.21 -8.57
N LEU A 371 21.99 -4.60 -7.53
CA LEU A 371 21.75 -4.14 -6.17
C LEU A 371 22.97 -3.34 -5.71
N ASN A 372 22.72 -2.12 -5.23
CA ASN A 372 23.74 -1.26 -4.64
C ASN A 372 23.12 -0.52 -3.44
N GLY A 373 23.41 -1.00 -2.23
CA GLY A 373 22.97 -0.38 -0.98
C GLY A 373 23.57 1.01 -0.81
N GLY A 374 24.89 1.13 -0.86
CA GLY A 374 25.59 2.41 -0.84
C GLY A 374 26.07 2.77 0.56
N ALA A 375 25.91 4.03 0.96
CA ALA A 375 26.39 4.49 2.25
C ALA A 375 25.50 3.96 3.38
N GLY A 376 25.88 2.82 3.95
CA GLY A 376 24.96 2.13 4.83
C GLY A 376 25.58 0.96 5.54
N ILE A 377 24.74 0.25 6.31
CA ILE A 377 24.95 -1.18 6.51
C ILE A 377 23.74 -1.82 5.85
N ASP A 378 23.96 -2.40 4.69
CA ASP A 378 22.87 -2.79 3.80
C ASP A 378 22.69 -4.30 3.76
N THR A 379 21.47 -4.73 3.42
CA THR A 379 21.16 -6.12 3.10
C THR A 379 20.70 -6.20 1.66
N MET A 380 21.38 -7.01 0.85
CA MET A 380 21.05 -7.22 -0.56
C MET A 380 20.72 -8.70 -0.81
N ILE A 381 19.56 -8.95 -1.40
CA ILE A 381 19.00 -10.26 -1.69
C ILE A 381 18.69 -10.29 -3.20
N GLY A 382 19.39 -11.12 -3.96
CA GLY A 382 19.26 -11.16 -5.43
C GLY A 382 17.96 -11.83 -5.86
N GLY A 383 17.83 -13.12 -5.56
CA GLY A 383 16.71 -13.93 -6.01
C GLY A 383 17.06 -14.68 -7.29
N ASP A 384 16.03 -15.15 -8.02
CA ASP A 384 16.23 -16.00 -9.20
C ASP A 384 16.91 -15.22 -10.33
N GLY A 385 18.16 -15.54 -10.69
CA GLY A 385 18.94 -14.60 -11.46
C GLY A 385 20.38 -14.92 -11.76
N ASN A 386 21.09 -13.93 -12.27
CA ASN A 386 22.55 -13.85 -12.10
C ASN A 386 22.83 -12.40 -11.77
N ASP A 387 22.93 -12.14 -10.48
CA ASP A 387 22.78 -10.79 -9.94
C ASP A 387 24.12 -10.11 -9.75
N LEU A 388 24.05 -8.79 -9.70
CA LEU A 388 25.19 -7.92 -9.55
C LEU A 388 25.05 -7.05 -8.31
N TYR A 389 25.85 -7.37 -7.32
CA TYR A 389 25.94 -6.62 -6.07
C TYR A 389 27.07 -5.61 -6.11
N THR A 390 26.87 -4.49 -5.42
CA THR A 390 27.92 -3.54 -5.08
C THR A 390 27.97 -3.41 -3.56
N VAL A 391 29.13 -3.70 -2.99
CA VAL A 391 29.39 -3.64 -1.55
C VAL A 391 30.49 -2.61 -1.30
N ASP A 392 30.19 -1.56 -0.58
CA ASP A 392 31.12 -0.49 -0.19
C ASP A 392 31.29 -0.36 1.32
N ASN A 393 30.53 -1.13 2.12
CA ASN A 393 30.79 -1.31 3.54
C ASN A 393 31.05 -2.78 3.88
N SER A 394 32.12 -3.03 4.67
CA SER A 394 32.47 -4.37 5.17
C SER A 394 31.40 -5.06 6.01
N SER A 395 30.37 -4.33 6.46
CA SER A 395 29.25 -4.85 7.23
C SER A 395 28.02 -5.16 6.37
N ASP A 396 28.05 -4.86 5.07
CA ASP A 396 26.95 -5.20 4.16
C ASP A 396 26.78 -6.72 4.08
N VAL A 397 25.55 -7.14 3.89
CA VAL A 397 25.14 -8.54 3.79
C VAL A 397 24.62 -8.80 2.39
N VAL A 398 25.20 -9.80 1.71
CA VAL A 398 24.69 -10.34 0.45
C VAL A 398 24.13 -11.73 0.71
N THR A 399 22.92 -12.01 0.21
CA THR A 399 22.24 -13.30 0.37
C THR A 399 21.80 -13.85 -0.97
N GLU A 400 22.17 -15.11 -1.22
CA GLU A 400 21.74 -15.94 -2.34
C GLU A 400 21.33 -17.32 -1.83
N LEU A 401 20.34 -17.96 -2.46
CA LEU A 401 19.99 -19.35 -2.19
C LEU A 401 20.42 -20.28 -3.32
N ALA A 402 20.54 -21.55 -2.96
CA ALA A 402 20.98 -22.58 -3.89
C ALA A 402 20.00 -22.76 -5.05
N GLY A 403 20.47 -22.50 -6.27
CA GLY A 403 19.70 -22.67 -7.50
C GLY A 403 18.98 -21.43 -8.00
N GLU A 404 19.14 -20.30 -7.31
CA GLU A 404 18.63 -19.00 -7.75
C GLU A 404 19.51 -18.42 -8.87
N GLY A 405 20.83 -18.62 -8.83
CA GLY A 405 21.73 -18.24 -9.92
C GLY A 405 22.91 -19.17 -10.18
N THR A 406 23.76 -18.79 -11.15
CA THR A 406 24.97 -19.57 -11.50
C THR A 406 26.20 -18.72 -11.82
N LEU A 407 26.05 -17.41 -11.88
CA LEU A 407 27.08 -16.46 -12.30
C LEU A 407 27.00 -15.15 -11.50
N ASP A 408 26.56 -15.25 -10.25
CA ASP A 408 26.34 -14.13 -9.35
C ASP A 408 27.66 -13.44 -9.03
N ARG A 409 27.61 -12.11 -8.96
CA ARG A 409 28.80 -11.27 -8.86
C ARG A 409 28.66 -10.21 -7.78
N VAL A 410 29.64 -10.17 -6.89
CA VAL A 410 29.84 -9.06 -5.96
C VAL A 410 31.02 -8.20 -6.43
N ASN A 411 30.73 -6.94 -6.72
CA ASN A 411 31.73 -5.90 -6.85
C ASN A 411 32.00 -5.29 -5.47
N VAL A 412 33.22 -5.43 -4.97
CA VAL A 412 33.59 -4.97 -3.63
C VAL A 412 34.50 -3.75 -3.68
N LEU A 413 34.18 -2.77 -2.83
CA LEU A 413 34.95 -1.55 -2.59
C LEU A 413 35.50 -1.48 -1.15
N ALA A 414 35.14 -2.46 -0.31
CA ALA A 414 35.62 -2.67 1.06
C ALA A 414 36.00 -4.15 1.29
N ASP A 415 36.64 -4.44 2.43
CA ASP A 415 36.96 -5.81 2.85
C ASP A 415 35.68 -6.65 2.92
N PHE A 416 35.72 -7.88 2.39
CA PHE A 416 34.51 -8.70 2.25
C PHE A 416 34.80 -10.21 2.31
N VAL A 417 33.86 -10.92 2.90
CA VAL A 417 33.84 -12.40 2.95
C VAL A 417 32.72 -12.88 2.04
N ASN A 418 33.06 -13.68 1.04
CA ASN A 418 32.14 -14.20 0.05
C ASN A 418 31.09 -15.10 0.73
N PRO A 419 29.79 -14.75 0.69
CA PRO A 419 28.75 -15.65 1.18
C PRO A 419 28.66 -16.89 0.26
N LEU A 420 27.92 -17.90 0.71
CA LEU A 420 27.65 -19.06 -0.14
C LEU A 420 26.85 -18.65 -1.39
N GLU A 421 26.97 -19.47 -2.43
CA GLU A 421 26.27 -19.35 -3.72
C GLU A 421 26.68 -18.14 -4.58
N ILE A 422 27.69 -17.34 -4.17
CA ILE A 422 28.29 -16.32 -5.04
C ILE A 422 29.51 -16.89 -5.78
N GLU A 423 29.49 -16.89 -7.12
CA GLU A 423 30.62 -17.38 -7.92
C GLU A 423 31.75 -16.37 -8.11
N PHE A 424 31.45 -15.07 -8.22
CA PHE A 424 32.43 -14.05 -8.58
C PHE A 424 32.56 -12.94 -7.52
N LEU A 425 33.73 -12.87 -6.90
CA LEU A 425 34.12 -11.77 -6.02
C LEU A 425 35.16 -10.88 -6.73
N VAL A 426 34.86 -9.60 -6.94
CA VAL A 426 35.71 -8.70 -7.73
C VAL A 426 35.96 -7.37 -7.03
N GLY A 427 37.23 -7.13 -6.67
CA GLY A 427 37.72 -5.86 -6.18
C GLY A 427 37.60 -4.74 -7.22
N LYS A 428 37.01 -3.61 -6.84
CA LYS A 428 36.76 -2.45 -7.72
C LYS A 428 37.17 -1.16 -7.03
N PHE A 429 38.05 -0.39 -7.68
CA PHE A 429 38.33 1.03 -7.39
C PHE A 429 38.51 1.41 -5.91
N ALA A 430 38.97 0.50 -5.05
CA ALA A 430 39.13 0.75 -3.62
C ALA A 430 40.21 1.82 -3.34
N ALA A 431 40.05 2.55 -2.23
CA ALA A 431 41.01 3.58 -1.82
C ALA A 431 42.33 2.96 -1.34
N VAL A 432 42.24 1.77 -0.76
CA VAL A 432 43.29 0.95 -0.12
C VAL A 432 43.23 -0.48 -0.68
N GLY A 433 44.24 -1.30 -0.36
CA GLY A 433 44.19 -2.75 -0.60
C GLY A 433 43.05 -3.42 0.13
N LEU A 434 42.45 -4.44 -0.48
CA LEU A 434 41.28 -5.15 0.01
C LEU A 434 41.65 -6.50 0.61
N THR A 435 40.94 -6.89 1.66
CA THR A 435 40.90 -8.27 2.14
C THR A 435 39.68 -8.98 1.55
N LEU A 436 39.93 -9.94 0.68
CA LEU A 436 38.92 -10.73 -0.03
C LEU A 436 39.02 -12.19 0.40
N THR A 437 37.98 -12.70 1.05
CA THR A 437 37.95 -14.09 1.54
C THR A 437 36.85 -14.87 0.84
N GLY A 438 37.17 -16.04 0.30
CA GLY A 438 36.22 -16.98 -0.28
C GLY A 438 35.46 -17.77 0.79
N ASN A 439 34.98 -18.94 0.41
CA ASN A 439 34.28 -19.90 1.26
C ASN A 439 34.66 -21.33 0.84
N ASP A 440 33.96 -22.37 1.32
CA ASP A 440 34.28 -23.78 0.99
C ASP A 440 33.84 -24.24 -0.44
N GLN A 441 33.21 -23.37 -1.24
CA GLN A 441 32.76 -23.64 -2.61
C GLN A 441 33.81 -23.20 -3.65
N VAL A 442 33.54 -23.39 -4.95
CA VAL A 442 34.48 -22.93 -6.00
C VAL A 442 34.34 -21.42 -6.18
N ASN A 443 35.31 -20.67 -5.70
CA ASN A 443 35.35 -19.21 -5.76
C ASN A 443 36.13 -18.70 -6.98
N ARG A 444 35.71 -17.56 -7.53
CA ARG A 444 36.49 -16.81 -8.51
C ARG A 444 36.73 -15.39 -8.00
N ILE A 445 37.90 -15.21 -7.40
CA ILE A 445 38.28 -13.95 -6.74
C ILE A 445 39.26 -13.17 -7.61
N THR A 446 39.01 -11.88 -7.78
CA THR A 446 39.90 -10.94 -8.47
C THR A 446 40.13 -9.72 -7.59
N GLY A 447 41.39 -9.38 -7.33
CA GLY A 447 41.80 -8.19 -6.60
C GLY A 447 41.42 -6.88 -7.31
N ALA A 448 41.77 -5.76 -6.69
CA ALA A 448 41.48 -4.42 -7.16
C ALA A 448 42.49 -3.96 -8.23
N ASN A 449 41.98 -3.44 -9.34
CA ASN A 449 42.81 -2.91 -10.43
C ASN A 449 43.32 -1.48 -10.13
N LYS A 450 44.16 -1.30 -9.12
CA LYS A 450 44.74 0.01 -8.76
C LYS A 450 46.22 -0.12 -8.40
N ILE A 451 47.04 0.76 -9.00
CA ILE A 451 48.50 0.78 -8.79
C ILE A 451 48.84 0.89 -7.31
N ASN A 452 49.70 -0.02 -6.82
CA ASN A 452 50.20 -0.11 -5.44
C ASN A 452 49.09 -0.34 -4.39
N SER A 453 48.08 -1.13 -4.73
CA SER A 453 47.02 -1.56 -3.83
C SER A 453 47.28 -3.01 -3.44
N PRO A 454 48.07 -3.32 -2.39
CA PRO A 454 48.36 -4.70 -2.00
C PRO A 454 47.09 -5.35 -1.43
N ASP A 455 46.55 -6.32 -2.15
CA ASP A 455 45.36 -7.06 -1.74
C ASP A 455 45.74 -8.31 -0.93
N ALA A 456 44.86 -8.70 -0.01
CA ALA A 456 44.95 -9.96 0.73
C ALA A 456 43.81 -10.87 0.27
N ILE A 457 44.13 -11.94 -0.44
CA ILE A 457 43.15 -12.85 -1.06
C ILE A 457 43.26 -14.23 -0.43
N SER A 458 42.15 -14.79 0.05
CA SER A 458 42.06 -16.17 0.54
C SER A 458 40.96 -16.91 -0.20
N GLY A 459 41.26 -18.08 -0.79
CA GLY A 459 40.26 -18.96 -1.41
C GLY A 459 39.44 -19.77 -0.40
N GLU A 460 39.99 -20.02 0.79
CA GLU A 460 39.46 -20.94 1.81
C GLU A 460 39.39 -22.40 1.37
N GLY A 461 38.28 -22.87 0.78
CA GLY A 461 38.13 -24.27 0.36
C GLY A 461 37.49 -24.37 -1.00
N GLY A 462 37.69 -25.46 -1.74
CA GLY A 462 37.19 -25.58 -3.11
C GLY A 462 38.33 -25.47 -4.11
N ASN A 463 38.04 -25.59 -5.42
CA ASN A 463 39.08 -25.46 -6.45
C ASN A 463 38.99 -24.07 -7.06
N ASP A 464 39.70 -23.13 -6.46
CA ASP A 464 39.48 -21.71 -6.68
C ASP A 464 40.27 -21.16 -7.87
N ARG A 465 39.84 -19.99 -8.32
CA ARG A 465 40.61 -19.16 -9.24
C ARG A 465 40.83 -17.78 -8.63
N LEU A 466 42.09 -17.48 -8.30
CA LEU A 466 42.50 -16.26 -7.61
C LEU A 466 43.39 -15.41 -8.52
N VAL A 467 43.17 -14.10 -8.55
CA VAL A 467 43.93 -13.15 -9.37
C VAL A 467 44.23 -11.89 -8.56
N GLY A 468 45.51 -11.57 -8.35
CA GLY A 468 45.95 -10.37 -7.60
C GLY A 468 45.76 -9.07 -8.39
N LEU A 469 46.25 -9.03 -9.63
CA LEU A 469 46.26 -7.88 -10.56
C LEU A 469 47.48 -6.95 -10.39
N VAL A 470 47.35 -5.86 -9.64
CA VAL A 470 48.39 -4.83 -9.54
C VAL A 470 48.57 -4.47 -8.08
N GLY A 471 49.77 -4.61 -7.56
CA GLY A 471 50.01 -4.49 -6.14
C GLY A 471 50.96 -5.59 -5.69
N ASP A 472 51.56 -5.42 -4.53
CA ASP A 472 52.35 -6.50 -3.90
C ASP A 472 51.36 -7.33 -3.08
N ASP A 473 50.74 -8.33 -3.70
CA ASP A 473 49.56 -9.00 -3.16
C ASP A 473 49.95 -10.18 -2.26
N VAL A 474 49.09 -10.51 -1.29
CA VAL A 474 49.20 -11.74 -0.48
C VAL A 474 48.05 -12.66 -0.87
N ILE A 475 48.36 -13.80 -1.50
CA ILE A 475 47.34 -14.72 -2.02
C ILE A 475 47.52 -16.09 -1.38
N ASN A 476 46.44 -16.63 -0.80
CA ASN A 476 46.37 -17.99 -0.26
C ASN A 476 45.26 -18.78 -0.96
N GLY A 477 45.61 -19.89 -1.61
CA GLY A 477 44.67 -20.81 -2.26
C GLY A 477 43.70 -21.45 -1.29
N GLY A 478 44.16 -21.83 -0.10
CA GLY A 478 43.34 -22.55 0.87
C GLY A 478 43.39 -24.06 0.63
N ALA A 479 42.26 -24.73 0.47
CA ALA A 479 42.18 -26.18 0.30
C ALA A 479 41.48 -26.56 -1.01
N GLY A 480 42.21 -27.18 -1.93
CA GLY A 480 41.70 -27.71 -3.19
C GLY A 480 42.78 -27.72 -4.25
N ASN A 481 42.41 -27.68 -5.53
CA ASN A 481 43.38 -27.60 -6.62
C ASN A 481 43.18 -26.25 -7.31
N ASP A 482 43.92 -25.27 -6.82
CA ASP A 482 43.68 -23.87 -7.09
C ASP A 482 44.46 -23.39 -8.31
N ARG A 483 43.96 -22.31 -8.91
CA ARG A 483 44.65 -21.59 -9.98
C ARG A 483 44.89 -20.15 -9.56
N ILE A 484 46.15 -19.83 -9.31
CA ILE A 484 46.55 -18.55 -8.75
C ILE A 484 47.40 -17.76 -9.74
N PHE A 485 47.08 -16.47 -9.86
CA PHE A 485 47.81 -15.51 -10.70
C PHE A 485 48.14 -14.26 -9.86
N GLY A 486 49.42 -14.01 -9.58
CA GLY A 486 49.87 -12.79 -8.88
C GLY A 486 49.70 -11.54 -9.74
N ASN A 487 50.25 -11.61 -10.96
CA ASN A 487 50.24 -10.59 -12.02
C ASN A 487 51.35 -9.54 -11.93
N SER A 488 51.20 -8.44 -11.19
CA SER A 488 52.15 -7.33 -11.25
C SER A 488 52.39 -6.74 -9.88
N GLY A 489 53.64 -6.84 -9.42
CA GLY A 489 54.07 -6.44 -8.08
C GLY A 489 54.87 -7.59 -7.47
N ALA A 490 55.45 -7.39 -6.31
CA ALA A 490 56.17 -8.45 -5.60
C ALA A 490 55.18 -9.24 -4.75
N ASP A 491 54.67 -10.34 -5.29
CA ASP A 491 53.56 -11.07 -4.69
C ASP A 491 54.04 -12.14 -3.70
N VAL A 492 53.27 -12.39 -2.64
CA VAL A 492 53.46 -13.51 -1.71
C VAL A 492 52.34 -14.51 -1.93
N ILE A 493 52.65 -15.67 -2.49
CA ILE A 493 51.65 -16.64 -2.94
C ILE A 493 51.84 -17.97 -2.23
N ASP A 494 50.80 -18.42 -1.54
CA ASP A 494 50.66 -19.74 -0.93
C ASP A 494 49.58 -20.52 -1.68
N GLY A 495 49.94 -21.69 -2.22
CA GLY A 495 48.99 -22.58 -2.91
C GLY A 495 48.01 -23.24 -1.93
N GLY A 496 48.45 -23.50 -0.71
CA GLY A 496 47.68 -24.22 0.29
C GLY A 496 47.66 -25.74 0.08
N LEU A 497 46.58 -26.39 0.52
CA LEU A 497 46.43 -27.84 0.45
C LEU A 497 45.85 -28.29 -0.90
N GLY A 498 46.63 -29.00 -1.71
CA GLY A 498 46.11 -29.89 -2.74
C GLY A 498 47.03 -30.05 -3.94
N ASN A 499 46.67 -29.59 -5.12
CA ASN A 499 47.64 -29.61 -6.24
C ASN A 499 47.44 -28.37 -7.08
N ASP A 500 48.24 -27.36 -6.78
CA ASP A 500 47.94 -26.01 -7.20
C ASP A 500 48.77 -25.63 -8.42
N VAL A 501 48.21 -24.72 -9.21
CA VAL A 501 48.89 -24.13 -10.37
C VAL A 501 49.02 -22.64 -10.11
N VAL A 502 50.26 -22.21 -9.91
CA VAL A 502 50.60 -20.85 -9.51
C VAL A 502 51.41 -20.16 -10.60
N THR A 503 51.10 -18.89 -10.84
CA THR A 503 51.77 -18.04 -11.83
C THR A 503 52.05 -16.68 -11.17
N GLY A 504 53.32 -16.31 -10.98
CA GLY A 504 53.70 -15.03 -10.35
C GLY A 504 53.56 -13.85 -11.32
N GLN A 505 54.08 -14.02 -12.53
CA GLN A 505 54.21 -13.04 -13.61
C GLN A 505 55.31 -11.97 -13.37
N GLN A 506 54.95 -10.70 -13.18
CA GLN A 506 55.93 -9.61 -13.08
C GLN A 506 56.12 -9.24 -11.62
N GLY A 507 57.33 -9.37 -11.10
CA GLY A 507 57.54 -9.16 -9.68
C GLY A 507 58.85 -9.77 -9.22
N ALA A 508 59.19 -9.50 -7.97
CA ALA A 508 60.08 -10.40 -7.24
C ALA A 508 59.18 -11.22 -6.33
N ASP A 509 58.68 -12.34 -6.86
CA ASP A 509 57.58 -13.08 -6.24
C ASP A 509 58.11 -14.09 -5.22
N GLN A 510 57.37 -14.29 -4.13
CA GLN A 510 57.66 -15.27 -3.11
C GLN A 510 56.59 -16.36 -3.11
N PHE A 511 56.96 -17.58 -3.49
CA PHE A 511 56.10 -18.75 -3.43
C PHE A 511 56.31 -19.49 -2.10
N ILE A 512 55.30 -19.49 -1.24
CA ILE A 512 55.32 -20.19 0.05
C ILE A 512 55.00 -21.67 -0.19
N ILE A 513 55.87 -22.54 0.34
CA ILE A 513 55.67 -23.98 0.30
C ILE A 513 55.70 -24.56 1.73
N GLY A 514 54.50 -24.72 2.27
CA GLY A 514 54.12 -25.26 3.56
C GLY A 514 54.03 -26.79 3.64
N LEU A 515 53.50 -27.29 4.76
CA LEU A 515 53.44 -28.72 5.03
C LEU A 515 52.17 -29.34 4.43
N ALA A 516 52.34 -30.45 3.71
CA ALA A 516 51.25 -31.26 3.15
C ALA A 516 50.45 -30.59 2.02
N GLU A 517 51.07 -29.66 1.30
CA GLU A 517 50.49 -28.94 0.16
C GLU A 517 50.21 -29.79 -1.07
N GLY A 518 50.83 -30.96 -1.17
CA GLY A 518 50.61 -31.87 -2.29
C GLY A 518 51.55 -31.61 -3.47
N ARG A 519 51.03 -31.45 -4.69
CA ARG A 519 51.87 -31.50 -5.93
C ARG A 519 51.78 -30.24 -6.79
N ASP A 520 52.42 -29.19 -6.33
CA ASP A 520 52.21 -27.85 -6.88
C ASP A 520 53.10 -27.58 -8.08
N THR A 521 52.65 -26.64 -8.91
CA THR A 521 53.34 -26.24 -10.14
C THR A 521 53.38 -24.73 -10.23
N ILE A 522 54.59 -24.17 -10.13
CA ILE A 522 54.87 -22.77 -10.42
C ILE A 522 55.23 -22.70 -11.91
N THR A 523 54.49 -21.89 -12.67
CA THR A 523 54.49 -21.98 -14.14
C THR A 523 55.50 -21.07 -14.83
N ASP A 524 56.00 -20.04 -14.15
CA ASP A 524 56.81 -18.96 -14.74
C ASP A 524 57.94 -18.45 -13.83
N PHE A 525 58.41 -19.27 -12.89
CA PHE A 525 59.49 -18.93 -11.95
C PHE A 525 60.71 -18.30 -12.64
N ASN A 526 61.08 -17.09 -12.22
CA ASN A 526 62.22 -16.33 -12.69
C ASN A 526 63.37 -16.36 -11.68
N THR A 527 64.43 -17.13 -11.97
CA THR A 527 65.61 -17.30 -11.10
C THR A 527 66.44 -16.03 -10.88
N ALA A 528 66.09 -14.90 -11.50
CA ALA A 528 66.74 -13.63 -11.25
C ALA A 528 66.00 -12.74 -10.23
N GLU A 529 64.72 -13.05 -9.96
CA GLU A 529 63.81 -12.16 -9.22
C GLU A 529 63.02 -12.90 -8.13
N ASP A 530 62.58 -14.14 -8.39
CA ASP A 530 61.65 -14.88 -7.55
C ASP A 530 62.33 -15.75 -6.50
N GLN A 531 61.57 -16.11 -5.46
CA GLN A 531 62.01 -16.97 -4.37
C GLN A 531 60.97 -18.03 -4.03
N VAL A 532 61.44 -19.25 -3.72
CA VAL A 532 60.63 -20.32 -3.13
C VAL A 532 60.95 -20.43 -1.64
N ASN A 533 59.96 -20.22 -0.79
CA ASN A 533 60.10 -20.34 0.65
C ASN A 533 59.83 -21.78 1.11
N LEU A 534 60.90 -22.45 1.55
CA LEU A 534 60.89 -23.84 2.00
C LEU A 534 61.17 -23.98 3.50
N ILE A 535 61.04 -22.90 4.28
CA ILE A 535 61.27 -22.90 5.74
C ILE A 535 60.50 -24.04 6.41
N ALA A 536 59.25 -24.28 6.01
CA ALA A 536 58.38 -25.30 6.59
C ALA A 536 58.94 -26.74 6.45
N HIS A 537 59.75 -27.00 5.42
CA HIS A 537 60.33 -28.32 5.16
C HIS A 537 61.68 -28.56 5.85
N GLY A 538 62.28 -27.54 6.46
CA GLY A 538 63.48 -27.69 7.29
C GLY A 538 64.75 -28.07 6.51
N PHE A 539 64.86 -27.69 5.24
CA PHE A 539 66.10 -27.82 4.48
C PHE A 539 67.18 -26.91 5.08
N ALA A 540 68.31 -27.49 5.49
CA ALA A 540 69.36 -26.78 6.22
C ALA A 540 70.21 -25.85 5.34
N ASP A 541 70.31 -26.14 4.04
CA ASP A 541 71.10 -25.36 3.07
C ASP A 541 70.66 -25.69 1.63
N PHE A 542 71.17 -24.92 0.67
CA PHE A 542 70.89 -25.12 -0.76
C PHE A 542 71.36 -26.49 -1.29
N ALA A 543 72.42 -27.07 -0.73
CA ALA A 543 72.89 -28.39 -1.14
C ALA A 543 71.87 -29.49 -0.78
N ALA A 544 71.14 -29.33 0.33
CA ALA A 544 70.05 -30.20 0.71
C ALA A 544 68.85 -30.09 -0.23
N VAL A 545 68.51 -28.88 -0.70
CA VAL A 545 67.47 -28.66 -1.70
C VAL A 545 67.85 -29.34 -3.01
N LEU A 546 69.06 -29.10 -3.52
CA LEU A 546 69.55 -29.69 -4.77
C LEU A 546 69.56 -31.22 -4.75
N ALA A 547 69.92 -31.82 -3.60
CA ALA A 547 69.87 -33.28 -3.44
C ALA A 547 68.44 -33.86 -3.51
N ALA A 548 67.42 -33.03 -3.26
CA ALA A 548 66.01 -33.37 -3.38
C ALA A 548 65.40 -32.98 -4.74
N THR A 549 66.16 -32.29 -5.60
CA THR A 549 65.71 -31.84 -6.92
C THR A 549 66.01 -32.88 -8.00
N THR A 550 65.08 -33.04 -8.94
CA THR A 550 65.31 -33.77 -10.19
C THR A 550 64.79 -32.95 -11.36
N ASP A 551 65.57 -32.87 -12.44
CA ASP A 551 65.10 -32.32 -13.71
C ASP A 551 64.35 -33.37 -14.54
N ILE A 552 63.08 -33.09 -14.86
CA ILE A 552 62.26 -33.93 -15.73
C ILE A 552 61.78 -33.08 -16.92
N ASN A 553 62.43 -33.26 -18.07
CA ASN A 553 62.10 -32.58 -19.33
C ASN A 553 62.15 -31.04 -19.26
N GLY A 554 63.14 -30.47 -18.56
CA GLY A 554 63.28 -29.02 -18.43
C GLY A 554 62.36 -28.44 -17.35
N THR A 555 62.16 -29.20 -16.27
CA THR A 555 61.34 -28.79 -15.13
C THR A 555 61.99 -29.34 -13.87
N ALA A 556 62.55 -28.44 -13.07
CA ALA A 556 63.10 -28.73 -11.77
C ALA A 556 61.94 -29.15 -10.84
N THR A 557 62.01 -30.37 -10.34
CA THR A 557 61.02 -30.95 -9.43
C THR A 557 61.68 -31.22 -8.08
N ILE A 558 61.26 -30.52 -7.04
CA ILE A 558 61.82 -30.63 -5.69
C ILE A 558 60.93 -31.57 -4.87
N ALA A 559 61.49 -32.66 -4.37
CA ALA A 559 60.76 -33.59 -3.51
C ALA A 559 60.72 -33.10 -2.05
N LEU A 560 59.51 -32.96 -1.49
CA LEU A 560 59.27 -32.35 -0.18
C LEU A 560 58.97 -33.37 0.93
N GLY A 561 59.05 -34.67 0.58
CA GLY A 561 58.74 -35.79 1.47
C GLY A 561 57.36 -36.40 1.22
N GLY A 562 57.26 -37.73 1.42
CA GLY A 562 56.02 -38.46 1.13
C GLY A 562 55.67 -38.41 -0.36
N ALA A 563 54.48 -37.92 -0.68
CA ALA A 563 54.00 -37.72 -2.04
C ALA A 563 54.10 -36.26 -2.54
N ASN A 564 54.57 -35.35 -1.68
CA ASN A 564 54.54 -33.92 -1.92
C ASN A 564 55.76 -33.47 -2.74
N LEU A 565 55.55 -32.51 -3.64
CA LEU A 565 56.58 -31.94 -4.49
C LEU A 565 56.15 -30.57 -5.00
N VAL A 566 57.11 -29.73 -5.34
CA VAL A 566 56.89 -28.51 -6.12
C VAL A 566 57.64 -28.61 -7.46
N ARG A 567 57.00 -28.17 -8.55
CA ARG A 567 57.60 -28.08 -9.89
C ARG A 567 57.81 -26.63 -10.27
N LEU A 568 59.03 -26.32 -10.72
CA LEU A 568 59.38 -25.05 -11.35
C LEU A 568 59.38 -25.26 -12.86
N GLN A 569 58.24 -25.03 -13.50
CA GLN A 569 58.05 -25.34 -14.92
C GLN A 569 58.94 -24.43 -15.77
N GLY A 570 59.69 -25.03 -16.70
CA GLY A 570 60.57 -24.28 -17.60
C GLY A 570 61.92 -23.89 -17.00
N VAL A 571 62.16 -24.21 -15.73
CA VAL A 571 63.45 -24.02 -15.05
C VAL A 571 64.18 -25.36 -14.97
N VAL A 572 65.46 -25.40 -15.37
CA VAL A 572 66.31 -26.58 -15.22
C VAL A 572 67.05 -26.53 -13.90
N GLU A 573 67.42 -27.70 -13.34
CA GLU A 573 68.14 -27.79 -12.07
C GLU A 573 69.45 -26.97 -12.05
N ALA A 574 70.13 -26.89 -13.20
CA ALA A 574 71.40 -26.18 -13.33
C ALA A 574 71.29 -24.64 -13.27
N ASP A 575 70.09 -24.10 -13.42
CA ASP A 575 69.84 -22.65 -13.40
C ASP A 575 69.50 -22.14 -11.99
N LEU A 576 69.31 -23.06 -11.03
CA LEU A 576 68.99 -22.73 -9.63
C LEU A 576 70.22 -22.26 -8.85
N ALA A 577 70.01 -21.30 -7.96
CA ALA A 577 70.99 -20.72 -7.06
C ALA A 577 70.46 -20.63 -5.61
N GLU A 578 71.33 -20.29 -4.66
CA GLU A 578 70.97 -20.23 -3.23
C GLU A 578 69.97 -19.11 -2.92
N ASP A 579 70.00 -18.02 -3.69
CA ASP A 579 69.10 -16.87 -3.57
C ASP A 579 67.68 -17.12 -4.08
N ASP A 580 67.47 -18.17 -4.90
CA ASP A 580 66.13 -18.62 -5.32
C ASP A 580 65.32 -19.23 -4.15
N PHE A 581 65.94 -19.46 -2.98
CA PHE A 581 65.32 -20.18 -1.87
C PHE A 581 65.43 -19.42 -0.55
N ILE A 582 64.33 -19.48 0.23
CA ILE A 582 64.32 -19.05 1.62
C ILE A 582 64.30 -20.30 2.51
N LEU A 583 65.33 -20.46 3.34
CA LEU A 583 65.63 -21.66 4.15
C LEU A 583 65.79 -21.32 5.66
N ILE A 584 65.92 -22.34 6.52
CA ILE A 584 65.97 -22.20 8.00
C ILE A 584 67.28 -21.66 8.58
#